data_AF-A0A6A2Y4U3-F1
#
_entry.id   AF-A0A6A2Y4U3-F1
#
_cell.length_a   1.000
_cell.length_b   1.000
_cell.length_c   1.000
_cell.angle_alpha   90.00
_cell.angle_beta   90.00
_cell.angle_gamma   90.00
#
_symmetry.space_group_name_H-M   'P 1'
#
loop_
_entity.id
_entity.type
_entity.pdbx_description
1 polymer ?
#
loop_
_entity_poly.entity_id
_entity_poly.type
_entity_poly.pdbx_seq_one_letter_code
_entity_poly.pdbx_strand_id
1 'polypeptide(L)' 'MVRDRPEILFLKVNFVENKAMCKSLNIRVLPYFHFYRGAHGQLESFSCSLAKIQKLKDAIEMHSQPCNVGPSKRVGGLNL' A
#
# COMPACT_ATOMS: atom_id res chain seq x y z
N MET A 1 -6.15 16.56 -3.48
CA MET A 1 -5.81 15.30 -4.20
C MET A 1 -5.34 14.17 -3.28
N VAL A 2 -4.41 14.40 -2.33
CA VAL A 2 -4.13 13.44 -1.22
C VAL A 2 -4.83 13.84 0.09
N ARG A 3 -5.13 15.12 0.27
CA ARG A 3 -5.73 15.66 1.52
C ARG A 3 -7.22 15.35 1.70
N ASP A 4 -7.88 14.82 0.67
CA ASP A 4 -9.35 14.71 0.62
C ASP A 4 -9.85 13.26 0.65
N ARG A 5 -8.98 12.30 0.95
CA ARG A 5 -9.30 10.86 1.01
C ARG A 5 -8.98 10.27 2.39
N PRO A 6 -9.82 10.54 3.40
CA PRO A 6 -9.60 10.03 4.77
C PRO A 6 -9.63 8.50 4.87
N GLU A 7 -10.18 7.81 3.87
CA GLU A 7 -10.25 6.36 3.78
C GLU A 7 -8.92 5.69 3.42
N ILE A 8 -7.91 6.46 2.97
CA ILE A 8 -6.61 5.94 2.54
C ILE A 8 -5.51 6.32 3.53
N LEU A 9 -4.86 5.32 4.10
CA LEU A 9 -3.69 5.51 4.94
C LEU A 9 -2.41 5.48 4.11
N PHE A 10 -1.64 6.58 4.15
CA PHE A 10 -0.33 6.66 3.51
C PHE A 10 0.78 6.41 4.53
N LEU A 11 1.42 5.24 4.43
CA LEU A 11 2.58 4.89 5.24
C LEU A 11 3.88 5.24 4.50
N LYS A 12 4.66 6.17 5.06
CA LYS A 12 5.97 6.52 4.52
C LYS A 12 7.03 5.66 5.20
N VAL A 13 7.75 4.89 4.42
CA VAL A 13 8.87 4.06 4.90
C VAL A 13 10.16 4.61 4.33
N ASN A 14 11.11 4.96 5.21
CA ASN A 14 12.45 5.33 4.80
C ASN A 14 13.26 4.06 4.50
N PHE A 15 13.72 3.91 3.25
CA PHE A 15 14.47 2.74 2.79
C PHE A 15 15.81 2.57 3.51
N VAL A 16 16.49 3.66 3.84
CA VAL A 16 17.82 3.61 4.46
C VAL A 16 17.72 3.11 5.90
N GLU A 17 16.77 3.67 6.64
CA GLU A 17 16.52 3.31 8.05
C GLU A 17 15.90 1.90 8.20
N ASN A 18 15.10 1.45 7.21
CA ASN A 18 14.37 0.18 7.27
C ASN A 18 14.89 -0.86 6.25
N LYS A 19 16.19 -0.83 5.94
CA LYS A 19 16.79 -1.60 4.85
C LYS A 19 16.50 -3.11 4.91
N ALA A 20 16.49 -3.71 6.10
CA ALA A 20 16.20 -5.12 6.27
C ALA A 20 14.75 -5.46 5.88
N MET A 21 13.78 -4.66 6.33
CA MET A 21 12.37 -4.82 5.99
C MET A 21 12.11 -4.58 4.50
N CYS A 22 12.71 -3.54 3.91
CA CYS A 22 12.55 -3.28 2.48
C CYS A 22 13.14 -4.42 1.62
N LYS A 23 14.25 -5.02 2.05
CA LYS A 23 14.83 -6.20 1.40
C LYS A 23 13.92 -7.43 1.53
N SER A 24 13.32 -7.68 2.70
CA SER A 24 12.38 -8.81 2.86
C SER A 24 11.11 -8.64 2.03
N LEU A 25 10.67 -7.39 1.81
CA LEU A 25 9.58 -7.04 0.89
C LEU A 25 10.00 -7.01 -0.58
N ASN A 26 11.23 -7.45 -0.89
CA ASN A 26 11.80 -7.51 -2.23
C ASN A 26 11.80 -6.16 -2.98
N ILE A 27 11.90 -5.04 -2.23
CA ILE A 27 11.98 -3.68 -2.78
C ILE A 27 13.43 -3.41 -3.20
N ARG A 28 13.64 -3.16 -4.50
CA ARG A 28 14.97 -2.98 -5.12
C ARG A 28 15.22 -1.60 -5.71
N VAL A 29 14.16 -0.88 -6.07
CA VAL A 29 14.22 0.42 -6.73
C VAL A 29 13.30 1.41 -6.02
N LEU A 30 13.63 2.69 -6.08
CA LEU A 30 12.83 3.76 -5.51
C LEU A 30 12.41 4.76 -6.60
N PRO A 31 11.23 5.39 -6.48
CA PRO A 31 10.20 5.15 -5.47
C PRO A 31 9.38 3.87 -5.75
N TYR A 32 8.92 3.21 -4.68
CA TYR A 32 8.16 1.96 -4.72
C TYR A 32 6.90 2.07 -3.86
N PHE A 33 5.82 1.44 -4.31
CA PHE A 33 4.51 1.49 -3.67
C PHE A 33 3.94 0.08 -3.51
N HIS A 34 3.44 -0.20 -2.31
CA HIS A 34 2.60 -1.35 -2.03
C HIS A 34 1.21 -0.87 -1.61
N PHE A 35 0.18 -1.53 -2.13
CA PHE A 35 -1.20 -1.31 -1.70
C PHE A 35 -1.65 -2.52 -0.92
N TYR A 36 -2.19 -2.28 0.26
CA TYR A 36 -2.76 -3.32 1.11
C TYR A 36 -4.21 -3.00 1.42
N ARG A 37 -5.05 -4.04 1.54
CA ARG A 37 -6.46 -3.89 1.89
C ARG A 37 -6.97 -5.02 2.77
N GLY A 38 -7.05 -4.77 4.08
CA GLY A 38 -7.70 -5.65 5.05
C GLY A 38 -7.40 -7.15 4.83
N ALA A 39 -8.45 -7.96 4.69
CA ALA A 39 -8.33 -9.40 4.46
C ALA A 39 -7.78 -9.80 3.08
N HIS A 40 -7.76 -8.89 2.10
CA HIS A 40 -7.19 -9.16 0.78
C HIS A 40 -5.66 -9.12 0.79
N GLY A 41 -5.02 -8.58 1.83
CA GLY A 41 -3.57 -8.46 1.89
C GLY A 41 -3.06 -7.49 0.83
N GLN A 42 -1.98 -7.87 0.12
CA GLN A 42 -1.33 -7.03 -0.90
C GLN A 42 -2.10 -7.05 -2.22
N LEU A 43 -2.59 -5.90 -2.68
CA LEU A 43 -3.30 -5.75 -3.95
C LEU A 43 -2.36 -5.38 -5.09
N GLU A 44 -1.51 -4.37 -4.87
CA GLU A 44 -0.60 -3.84 -5.88
C GLU A 44 0.82 -3.69 -5.34
N SER A 45 1.80 -3.86 -6.23
CA SER A 45 3.22 -3.76 -5.91
C SER A 45 3.99 -3.27 -7.13
N PHE A 46 4.35 -1.99 -7.14
CA PHE A 46 5.01 -1.40 -8.30
C PHE A 46 5.91 -0.22 -7.96
N SER A 47 6.89 0.00 -8.83
CA SER A 47 7.63 1.26 -8.92
C SER A 47 7.06 2.13 -10.03
N CYS A 48 7.01 3.44 -9.81
CA CYS A 48 6.65 4.40 -10.86
C CYS A 48 7.46 5.70 -10.72
N SER A 49 7.84 6.31 -11.84
CA SER A 49 8.45 7.65 -11.84
C SER A 49 7.38 8.74 -11.77
N LEU A 50 7.79 10.00 -11.60
CA LEU A 50 6.89 11.15 -11.60
C LEU A 50 6.04 11.23 -12.88
N ALA A 51 6.63 10.90 -14.04
CA ALA A 51 5.93 10.85 -15.33
C ALA A 51 4.81 9.79 -15.38
N LYS A 52 4.85 8.80 -14.49
CA LYS A 52 3.88 7.71 -14.38
C LYS A 52 2.99 7.82 -13.14
N ILE A 53 2.88 9.01 -12.56
CA ILE A 53 2.03 9.24 -11.37
C ILE A 53 0.55 8.94 -11.63
N GLN A 54 0.11 8.94 -12.90
CA GLN A 54 -1.23 8.52 -13.27
C GLN A 54 -1.51 7.07 -12.86
N LYS A 55 -0.52 6.16 -13.00
CA LYS A 55 -0.64 4.76 -12.56
C LYS A 55 -0.98 4.66 -11.07
N LEU A 56 -0.42 5.55 -10.26
CA LEU A 56 -0.74 5.61 -8.83
C LEU A 56 -2.19 6.08 -8.59
N LYS A 57 -2.64 7.10 -9.33
CA LYS A 57 -4.02 7.60 -9.22
C LYS A 57 -5.04 6.54 -9.64
N ASP A 58 -4.76 5.83 -10.72
CA ASP A 58 -5.63 4.78 -11.25
C ASP A 58 -5.73 3.59 -10.28
N ALA A 59 -4.59 3.18 -9.71
CA ALA A 59 -4.57 2.13 -8.68
C ALA A 59 -5.36 2.52 -7.43
N ILE A 60 -5.27 3.78 -7.01
CA ILE A 60 -6.10 4.29 -5.91
C ILE A 60 -7.58 4.21 -6.28
N GLU A 61 -7.98 4.73 -7.44
CA GLU A 61 -9.39 4.74 -7.86
C GLU A 61 -9.97 3.32 -7.95
N MET A 62 -9.21 2.38 -8.49
CA MET A 62 -9.60 0.98 -8.60
C MET A 62 -9.84 0.32 -7.23
N HIS A 63 -9.04 0.66 -6.22
CA HIS A 63 -9.06 -0.02 -4.92
C HIS A 63 -9.75 0.75 -3.79
N SER A 64 -10.13 2.01 -4.01
CA SER A 64 -10.82 2.84 -3.01
C SER A 64 -12.32 2.54 -2.88
N GLN A 65 -12.93 1.80 -3.82
CA GLN A 65 -14.35 1.48 -3.74
C GLN A 65 -14.65 0.60 -2.52
N PRO A 66 -15.65 0.92 -1.68
CA PRO A 66 -16.04 0.08 -0.56
C PRO A 66 -16.49 -1.29 -1.08
N CYS A 67 -15.72 -2.31 -0.77
CA CYS A 67 -16.07 -3.68 -1.06
C CYS A 67 -16.91 -4.17 0.12
N ASN A 68 -18.05 -4.80 -0.16
CA ASN A 68 -18.85 -5.53 0.82
C ASN A 68 -18.08 -6.80 1.23
N VAL A 69 -16.96 -6.62 1.92
CA VAL A 69 -16.16 -7.73 2.42
C VAL A 69 -16.89 -8.25 3.66
N GLY A 70 -17.41 -9.48 3.56
CA GLY A 70 -17.95 -10.20 4.70
C GLY A 70 -16.93 -10.26 5.86
N PRO A 71 -17.38 -10.60 7.08
CA PRO A 71 -16.57 -10.46 8.30
C PRO A 71 -15.19 -11.12 8.13
N SER A 72 -14.13 -10.32 8.30
CA SER A 72 -12.76 -10.81 8.17
C SER A 72 -12.50 -11.90 9.21
N LYS A 73 -11.95 -13.04 8.77
CA LYS A 73 -11.39 -14.03 9.71
C LYS A 73 -10.26 -13.33 10.49
N ARG A 74 -10.48 -13.17 11.79
CA ARG A 74 -9.58 -12.54 12.75
C ARG A 74 -8.25 -13.31 12.74
N VAL A 75 -7.20 -12.80 12.10
CA VAL A 75 -5.84 -13.31 12.31
C VAL A 75 -5.39 -12.72 13.64
N GLY A 76 -5.34 -13.57 14.66
CA GLY A 76 -5.05 -13.18 16.03
C GLY A 76 -3.65 -12.60 16.20
N GLY A 77 -3.57 -11.52 16.98
CA GLY A 77 -2.44 -11.21 17.85
C GLY A 77 -1.16 -10.71 17.20
N LEU A 78 -1.14 -9.48 16.68
CA LEU A 78 0.07 -8.66 16.73
C LEU A 78 -0.03 -7.81 18.00
N ASN A 79 0.69 -8.22 19.04
CA ASN A 79 0.98 -7.38 20.19
C ASN A 79 1.95 -6.29 19.69
N LEU A 80 1.48 -5.04 19.65
CA LEU A 80 2.32 -3.86 19.48
C LEU A 80 2.61 -3.28 20.87
#